data_AF-A0A7W1CCK1-F1
#
_entry.id   AF-A0A7W1CCK1-F1
#
_cell.length_a   1.000
_cell.length_b   1.000
_cell.length_c   1.000
_cell.angle_alpha   90.00
_cell.angle_beta   90.00
_cell.angle_gamma   90.00
#
_symmetry.space_group_name_H-M   'P 1'
#
loop_
_entity.id
_entity.type
_entity.pdbx_description
1 polymer ?
#
loop_
_entity_poly.entity_id
_entity_poly.type
_entity_poly.pdbx_seq_one_letter_code
_entity_poly.pdbx_strand_id
1 'polypeptide(L)'
;MENENTQILAEKIARLLQSETQNADFYSLQANLEKINQRLDRIESQISVENSKFKIQDSKSFHTSQEKFTNLEELADEITQSSQMEKACPYEPTGKPCDHCAMCSSLGF
;
A
#
# COMPACT_ATOMS: atom_id res chain seq x y z
N MET A 1 48.03 44.20 6.85
CA MET A 1 47.06 44.00 7.96
C MET A 1 45.62 44.32 7.57
N GLU A 2 45.34 45.09 6.50
CA GLU A 2 43.96 45.40 6.10
C GLU A 2 43.18 44.20 5.50
N ASN A 3 43.87 43.28 4.82
CA ASN A 3 43.27 42.17 4.08
C ASN A 3 42.58 41.11 4.98
N GLU A 4 43.10 40.93 6.20
CA GLU A 4 42.60 39.93 7.15
C GLU A 4 41.23 40.33 7.72
N ASN A 5 41.04 41.62 8.02
CA ASN A 5 39.75 42.15 8.46
C ASN A 5 38.68 42.05 7.36
N THR A 6 39.07 42.28 6.10
CA THR A 6 38.17 42.14 4.95
C THR A 6 37.74 40.69 4.73
N GLN A 7 38.66 39.73 4.93
CA GLN A 7 38.34 38.29 4.87
C GLN A 7 37.38 37.88 6.00
N ILE A 8 37.62 38.31 7.23
CA ILE A 8 36.73 38.02 8.37
C ILE A 8 35.32 38.58 8.12
N LEU A 9 35.23 39.79 7.54
CA LEU A 9 33.95 40.40 7.20
C LEU A 9 33.24 39.61 6.10
N ALA A 10 33.95 39.22 5.03
CA ALA A 10 33.40 38.42 3.94
C ALA A 10 32.89 37.05 4.43
N GLU A 11 33.63 36.40 5.34
CA GLU A 11 33.22 35.12 5.92
C GLU A 11 31.95 35.26 6.79
N LYS A 12 31.84 36.34 7.58
CA LYS A 12 30.63 36.64 8.35
C LYS A 12 29.41 36.87 7.45
N ILE A 13 29.58 37.62 6.37
CA ILE A 13 28.50 37.87 5.40
C ILE A 13 28.06 36.55 4.74
N ALA A 14 29.01 35.70 4.34
CA ALA A 14 28.71 34.40 3.76
C ALA A 14 27.91 33.51 4.71
N ARG A 15 28.26 33.46 6.00
CA ARG A 15 27.52 32.69 7.02
C ARG A 15 26.09 33.20 7.21
N LEU A 16 25.88 34.52 7.22
CA LEU A 16 24.55 35.09 7.36
C LEU A 16 23.65 34.74 6.15
N LEU A 17 24.16 34.89 4.93
CA LEU A 17 23.42 34.53 3.71
C LEU A 17 23.06 33.03 3.67
N GLN A 18 23.96 32.17 4.13
CA GLN A 18 23.71 30.73 4.19
C GLN A 18 22.60 30.38 5.19
N SER A 19 22.56 31.05 6.34
CA SER A 19 21.49 30.90 7.32
C SER A 19 20.14 31.44 6.82
N GLU A 20 20.10 32.54 6.08
CA GLU A 20 18.87 33.06 5.46
C GLU A 20 18.33 32.12 4.38
N THR A 21 19.20 31.51 3.60
CA THR A 21 18.82 30.52 2.57
C THR A 21 18.20 29.28 3.21
N GLN A 22 18.81 28.75 4.28
CA GLN A 22 18.26 27.61 5.03
C GLN A 22 16.89 27.95 5.65
N ASN A 23 16.71 29.19 6.12
CA ASN A 23 15.42 29.65 6.61
C ASN A 23 14.37 29.72 5.49
N ALA A 24 14.72 30.23 4.31
CA ALA A 24 13.81 30.27 3.16
C ALA A 24 13.35 28.85 2.75
N ASP A 25 14.27 27.88 2.71
CA ASP A 25 13.96 26.48 2.45
C ASP A 25 13.04 25.90 3.53
N PHE A 26 13.29 26.22 4.81
CA PHE A 26 12.44 25.81 5.92
C PHE A 26 11.02 26.38 5.81
N TYR A 27 10.87 27.66 5.47
CA TYR A 27 9.55 28.27 5.23
C TYR A 27 8.83 27.63 4.04
N SER A 28 9.56 27.31 2.97
CA SER A 28 8.97 26.61 1.81
C SER A 28 8.47 25.21 2.18
N LEU A 29 9.22 24.49 3.01
CA LEU A 29 8.83 23.18 3.53
C LEU A 29 7.59 23.29 4.43
N GLN A 30 7.58 24.26 5.35
CA GLN A 30 6.43 24.53 6.22
C GLN A 30 5.17 24.84 5.41
N ALA A 31 5.27 25.69 4.38
CA ALA A 31 4.16 26.01 3.50
C ALA A 31 3.66 24.79 2.71
N ASN A 32 4.56 23.89 2.30
CA ASN A 32 4.19 22.65 1.63
C ASN A 32 3.48 21.67 2.57
N LEU A 33 3.93 21.54 3.81
CA LEU A 33 3.26 20.73 4.84
C LEU A 33 1.86 21.26 5.12
N GLU A 34 1.70 22.57 5.22
CA GLU A 34 0.39 23.18 5.43
C GLU A 34 -0.57 22.93 4.26
N LYS A 35 -0.08 23.01 3.01
CA LYS A 35 -0.86 22.63 1.83
C LYS A 35 -1.27 21.15 1.85
N ILE A 36 -0.41 20.26 2.34
CA ILE A 36 -0.73 18.83 2.47
C ILE A 36 -1.86 18.64 3.49
N ASN A 37 -1.75 19.26 4.66
CA ASN A 37 -2.78 19.18 5.70
C ASN A 37 -4.12 19.71 5.20
N GLN A 38 -4.15 20.86 4.53
CA GLN A 38 -5.38 21.39 3.93
C GLN A 38 -6.01 20.46 2.91
N ARG A 39 -5.21 19.70 2.15
CA ARG A 39 -5.72 18.70 1.20
C ARG A 39 -6.29 17.48 1.93
N LEU A 40 -5.66 17.04 3.02
CA LEU A 40 -6.15 15.94 3.85
C LEU A 40 -7.51 16.30 4.47
N ASP A 41 -7.64 17.49 5.07
CA ASP A 41 -8.91 17.96 5.64
C ASP A 41 -10.05 17.97 4.61
N ARG A 42 -9.75 18.36 3.36
CA ARG A 42 -10.72 18.32 2.25
C ARG A 42 -11.11 16.90 1.88
N ILE A 43 -10.15 15.99 1.81
CA ILE A 43 -10.41 14.58 1.50
C ILE A 43 -11.25 13.94 2.60
N GLU A 44 -10.90 14.17 3.87
CA GLU A 44 -11.63 13.60 5.02
C GLU A 44 -13.07 14.10 5.11
N SER A 45 -13.29 15.39 4.85
CA SER A 45 -14.64 15.96 4.77
C SER A 45 -15.42 15.42 3.57
N GLN A 46 -14.78 15.22 2.41
CA GLN A 46 -15.42 14.62 1.24
C GLN A 46 -15.77 13.14 1.45
N ILE A 47 -14.87 12.33 2.01
CA ILE A 47 -15.09 10.92 2.32
C ILE A 47 -16.26 10.76 3.30
N SER A 48 -16.33 11.63 4.32
CA SER A 48 -17.45 11.61 5.28
C SER A 48 -18.80 11.89 4.62
N VAL A 49 -18.83 12.79 3.63
CA VAL A 49 -20.04 13.13 2.88
C VAL A 49 -20.38 12.07 1.82
N GLU A 50 -19.40 11.52 1.12
CA GLU A 50 -19.58 10.53 0.06
C GLU A 50 -19.99 9.15 0.61
N ASN A 51 -19.46 8.73 1.76
CA ASN A 51 -19.89 7.50 2.44
C ASN A 51 -21.38 7.54 2.86
N SER A 52 -21.95 8.74 3.05
CA SER A 52 -23.39 8.89 3.34
C SER A 52 -24.27 8.82 2.08
N LYS A 53 -23.70 9.05 0.89
CA LYS A 53 -24.43 9.05 -0.40
C LYS A 53 -24.26 7.73 -1.18
N PHE A 54 -23.15 7.02 -0.99
CA PHE A 54 -22.91 5.73 -1.63
C PHE A 54 -23.28 4.59 -0.68
N LYS A 55 -24.57 4.33 -0.57
CA LYS A 55 -25.10 3.07 -0.06
C LYS A 55 -24.73 1.98 -1.06
N ILE A 56 -23.54 1.38 -0.89
CA ILE A 56 -22.98 0.20 -1.59
C ILE A 56 -23.76 -0.12 -2.87
N GLN A 57 -23.57 0.68 -3.91
CA GLN A 57 -23.77 0.15 -5.24
C GLN A 57 -22.50 -0.61 -5.53
N ASP A 58 -22.61 -1.94 -5.56
CA ASP A 58 -21.64 -2.83 -6.18
C ASP A 58 -21.46 -2.39 -7.64
N SER A 59 -20.73 -1.31 -7.87
CA SER A 59 -20.14 -1.03 -9.16
C SER A 59 -19.07 -2.10 -9.30
N LYS A 60 -19.47 -3.28 -9.77
CA LYS A 60 -18.57 -4.24 -10.40
C LYS A 60 -17.80 -3.41 -11.41
N SER A 61 -16.61 -2.99 -11.03
CA SER A 61 -15.72 -2.27 -11.91
C SER A 61 -15.26 -3.31 -12.92
N PHE A 62 -16.00 -3.44 -14.03
CA PHE A 62 -15.69 -4.32 -15.14
C PHE A 62 -14.39 -3.84 -15.79
N HIS A 63 -13.28 -4.07 -15.12
CA HIS A 63 -11.95 -3.89 -15.64
C HIS A 63 -11.61 -5.17 -16.39
N THR A 64 -11.09 -5.09 -17.61
CA THR A 64 -10.78 -6.26 -18.47
C THR A 64 -9.86 -7.29 -17.79
N SER A 65 -9.12 -6.91 -16.74
CA SER A 65 -8.38 -7.88 -15.92
C SER A 65 -9.26 -8.79 -15.07
N GLN A 66 -10.47 -8.37 -14.68
CA GLN A 66 -11.43 -9.19 -13.92
C GLN A 66 -12.01 -10.34 -14.75
N GLU A 67 -12.23 -10.16 -16.05
CA GLU A 67 -12.70 -11.24 -16.95
C GLU A 67 -11.71 -12.41 -17.02
N LYS A 68 -10.40 -12.13 -16.89
CA LYS A 68 -9.37 -13.18 -16.86
C LYS A 68 -9.42 -14.00 -15.57
N PHE A 69 -9.86 -13.41 -14.46
CA PHE A 69 -10.00 -14.13 -13.19
C PHE A 69 -11.23 -15.04 -13.20
N THR A 70 -12.32 -14.65 -13.86
CA THR A 70 -13.52 -15.50 -14.01
C THR A 70 -13.20 -16.81 -14.75
N ASN A 71 -12.43 -16.74 -15.84
CA ASN A 71 -12.00 -17.94 -16.56
C ASN A 71 -11.07 -18.85 -15.74
N LEU A 72 -10.28 -18.27 -14.83
CA LEU A 72 -9.39 -19.03 -13.95
C LEU A 72 -10.16 -19.66 -12.77
N GLU A 73 -11.20 -19.00 -12.29
CA GLU A 73 -12.10 -19.51 -11.26
C GLU A 73 -12.92 -20.71 -11.79
N GLU A 74 -13.47 -20.61 -13.00
CA GLU A 74 -14.16 -21.73 -13.65
C GLU A 74 -13.23 -22.94 -13.87
N LEU A 75 -11.97 -22.70 -14.26
CA LEU A 75 -10.97 -23.75 -14.38
C LEU A 75 -10.59 -24.37 -13.02
N ALA A 76 -10.49 -23.56 -11.97
CA ALA A 76 -10.22 -24.03 -10.62
C ALA A 76 -11.39 -24.87 -10.08
N ASP A 77 -12.62 -24.50 -10.38
CA ASP A 77 -13.82 -25.24 -10.00
C ASP A 77 -13.92 -26.59 -10.75
N GLU A 78 -13.56 -26.63 -12.03
CA GLU A 78 -13.49 -27.88 -12.81
C GLU A 78 -12.41 -28.83 -12.27
N ILE A 79 -11.24 -28.31 -11.92
CA ILE A 79 -10.16 -29.06 -11.26
C ILE A 79 -10.58 -29.53 -9.86
N THR A 80 -11.33 -28.70 -9.12
CA THR A 80 -11.78 -29.02 -7.76
C THR A 80 -12.90 -30.05 -7.77
N GLN A 81 -13.86 -29.97 -8.71
CA GLN A 81 -14.93 -30.95 -8.89
C GLN A 81 -14.40 -32.31 -9.34
N SER A 82 -13.43 -32.34 -10.26
CA SER A 82 -12.74 -33.59 -10.64
C SER A 82 -11.88 -34.17 -9.51
N SER A 83 -11.37 -33.32 -8.61
CA SER A 83 -10.59 -33.74 -7.44
C SER A 83 -11.43 -34.20 -6.23
N GLN A 84 -12.77 -34.11 -6.27
CA GLN A 84 -13.62 -34.53 -5.13
C GLN A 84 -13.67 -36.05 -4.94
N MET A 85 -13.25 -36.88 -5.89
CA MET A 85 -13.23 -38.34 -5.72
C MET A 85 -11.96 -38.90 -5.05
N GLU A 86 -10.88 -38.14 -4.84
CA GLU A 86 -9.57 -38.71 -4.45
C GLU A 86 -8.88 -38.06 -3.23
N LYS A 87 -9.55 -37.20 -2.44
CA LYS A 87 -8.92 -36.61 -1.24
C LYS A 87 -8.93 -37.53 -0.01
N ALA A 88 -8.72 -38.82 -0.21
CA ALA A 88 -8.41 -39.77 0.87
C ALA A 88 -6.91 -40.06 0.84
N CYS A 89 -6.25 -39.98 1.99
CA CYS A 89 -4.82 -40.30 2.07
C CYS A 89 -4.61 -41.78 1.66
N PRO A 90 -3.79 -42.09 0.64
CA PRO A 90 -3.61 -43.46 0.16
C PRO A 90 -2.91 -44.37 1.19
N TYR A 91 -2.33 -43.76 2.23
CA TYR A 91 -1.68 -44.45 3.33
C TYR A 91 -2.58 -44.61 4.57
N GLU A 92 -3.79 -44.02 4.56
CA GLU A 92 -4.76 -44.15 5.64
C GLU A 92 -5.66 -45.38 5.37
N PRO A 93 -5.53 -46.47 6.15
CA PRO A 93 -6.19 -47.75 5.86
C PRO A 93 -7.72 -47.69 5.99
N THR A 94 -8.27 -46.62 6.56
CA THR A 94 -9.71 -46.42 6.71
C THR A 94 -10.33 -45.52 5.64
N GLY A 95 -9.55 -45.01 4.68
CA GLY A 95 -10.06 -44.21 3.56
C GLY A 95 -10.66 -42.85 3.97
N LYS A 96 -10.30 -42.34 5.15
CA LYS A 96 -10.72 -41.03 5.64
C LYS A 96 -9.70 -39.96 5.26
N PRO A 97 -10.12 -38.69 5.14
CA PRO A 97 -9.17 -37.57 5.10
C PRO A 97 -8.34 -37.59 6.39
N CYS A 98 -7.01 -37.50 6.25
CA CYS A 98 -6.06 -37.72 7.33
C CYS A 98 -5.34 -36.42 7.65
N ASP A 99 -5.63 -35.79 8.79
CA ASP A 99 -4.93 -34.56 9.22
C ASP A 99 -3.77 -34.84 10.19
N HIS A 100 -3.53 -36.12 10.50
CA HIS A 100 -2.66 -36.55 11.60
C HIS A 100 -1.27 -37.01 11.16
N CYS A 101 -0.94 -36.98 9.87
CA CYS A 101 0.39 -37.34 9.38
C CYS A 101 1.11 -36.13 8.77
N ALA A 102 2.44 -36.07 8.94
CA ALA A 102 3.28 -34.96 8.50
C ALA A 102 3.18 -34.66 6.99
N MET A 103 2.80 -35.65 6.18
CA MET A 103 2.60 -35.50 4.74
C MET A 103 1.28 -34.81 4.39
N CYS A 104 0.22 -34.98 5.18
CA CYS A 104 -1.08 -34.38 4.90
C CYS A 104 -1.22 -33.00 5.56
N SER A 105 -0.63 -32.80 6.74
CA SER A 105 -0.61 -31.50 7.43
C SER A 105 0.14 -30.40 6.65
N SER A 106 1.07 -30.76 5.76
CA SER A 106 1.82 -29.82 4.92
C SER A 106 1.09 -29.43 3.62
N LEU A 107 0.14 -30.26 3.18
CA LEU A 107 -0.70 -29.99 2.00
C LEU A 107 -1.97 -29.19 2.33
N GLY A 108 -2.26 -28.99 3.63
CA GLY A 108 -3.39 -28.18 4.08
C GLY A 108 -4.74 -28.81 3.72
N PHE A 109 -4.94 -30.09 4.08
CA PHE A 109 -6.27 -30.67 4.16
C PHE A 109 -7.09 -30.01 5.28
#